data_AF-A0A7W6HDL2-F1
#
_entry.id   AF-A0A7W6HDL2-F1
#
_cell.length_a   1.000
_cell.length_b   1.000
_cell.length_c   1.000
_cell.angle_alpha   90.00
_cell.angle_beta   90.00
_cell.angle_gamma   90.00
#
_symmetry.space_group_name_H-M   'P 1'
#
loop_
_entity.id
_entity.type
_entity.pdbx_description
1 polymer ?
#
loop_
_entity_poly.entity_id
_entity_poly.type
_entity_poly.pdbx_seq_one_letter_code
_entity_poly.pdbx_strand_id
1 'polypeptide(L)'
;MSRKRKKIYAALVDGATEGLAGRDLYDFVQKRCPKTSGKKIVRASLFGLTDPHLKDRNILNVIYDLAIRHRMDEVRPDEDHDDDDPNQAFPPGKKLGTRKDKESSAVPAAI
;
A
#
# COMPACT_ATOMS: atom_id res chain seq x y z
N MET A 1 1.43 -13.22 8.99
CA MET A 1 0.45 -12.12 8.77
C MET A 1 0.75 -10.95 9.69
N SER A 2 0.97 -9.75 9.16
CA SER A 2 1.22 -8.55 9.97
C SER A 2 -0.05 -8.11 10.71
N ARG A 3 0.08 -7.57 11.94
CA ARG A 3 -1.07 -7.06 12.73
C ARG A 3 -1.89 -6.02 11.95
N LYS A 4 -1.24 -5.23 11.09
CA LYS A 4 -1.89 -4.23 10.24
C LYS A 4 -2.85 -4.87 9.22
N ARG A 5 -2.40 -5.88 8.48
CA ARG A 5 -3.25 -6.60 7.51
C ARG A 5 -4.47 -7.25 8.15
N LYS A 6 -4.31 -7.83 9.35
CA LYS A 6 -5.45 -8.38 10.12
C LYS A 6 -6.46 -7.31 10.50
N LYS A 7 -6.02 -6.10 10.87
CA LYS A 7 -6.92 -4.98 11.17
C LYS A 7 -7.69 -4.52 9.93
N ILE A 8 -7.03 -4.44 8.77
CA ILE A 8 -7.68 -4.09 7.50
C ILE A 8 -8.73 -5.13 7.13
N TYR A 9 -8.38 -6.42 7.24
CA TYR A 9 -9.33 -7.51 7.01
C TYR A 9 -10.55 -7.44 7.95
N ALA A 10 -10.33 -7.25 9.25
CA ALA A 10 -11.43 -7.09 10.20
C ALA A 10 -12.33 -5.88 9.85
N ALA A 11 -11.73 -4.76 9.42
CA ALA A 11 -12.50 -3.61 8.96
C ALA A 11 -13.32 -3.90 7.67
N LEU A 12 -12.78 -4.70 6.76
CA LEU A 12 -13.50 -5.13 5.55
C LEU A 12 -14.71 -6.00 5.91
N VAL A 13 -14.53 -6.97 6.81
CA VAL A 13 -15.62 -7.85 7.27
C VAL A 13 -16.68 -7.06 8.02
N ASP A 14 -16.29 -6.19 8.96
CA ASP A 14 -17.23 -5.37 9.73
C ASP A 14 -18.04 -4.44 8.81
N GLY A 15 -17.38 -3.72 7.90
CA GLY A 15 -18.08 -2.82 6.97
C GLY A 15 -19.00 -3.56 6.01
N ALA A 16 -18.61 -4.72 5.51
CA ALA A 16 -19.46 -5.55 4.66
C ALA A 16 -20.64 -6.17 5.44
N THR A 17 -20.45 -6.47 6.73
CA THR A 17 -21.52 -6.91 7.64
C THR A 17 -22.52 -5.80 7.92
N GLU A 18 -22.07 -4.55 7.98
CA GLU A 18 -22.92 -3.35 8.06
C GLU A 18 -23.66 -3.05 6.73
N GLY A 19 -23.43 -3.84 5.68
CA GLY A 19 -24.06 -3.67 4.37
C GLY A 19 -23.36 -2.67 3.45
N LEU A 20 -22.16 -2.20 3.79
CA LEU A 20 -21.38 -1.32 2.94
C LEU A 20 -20.74 -2.10 1.80
N ALA A 21 -20.72 -1.51 0.61
CA ALA A 21 -20.10 -2.06 -0.58
C ALA A 21 -19.37 -0.98 -1.37
N GLY A 22 -18.70 -1.35 -2.45
CA GLY A 22 -18.23 -0.33 -3.39
C GLY A 22 -17.20 0.63 -2.77
N ARG A 23 -17.43 1.91 -3.03
CA ARG A 23 -16.64 3.02 -2.49
C ARG A 23 -16.92 3.27 -1.01
N ASP A 24 -18.14 3.05 -0.55
CA ASP A 24 -18.52 3.28 0.85
C ASP A 24 -17.76 2.33 1.79
N LEU A 25 -17.59 1.08 1.37
CA LEU A 25 -16.76 0.12 2.09
C LEU A 25 -15.29 0.56 2.14
N TYR A 26 -14.76 1.08 1.02
CA TYR A 26 -13.39 1.59 0.97
C TYR A 26 -13.20 2.80 1.90
N ASP A 27 -14.13 3.75 1.89
CA ASP A 27 -14.08 4.93 2.74
C ASP A 27 -14.22 4.56 4.23
N PHE A 28 -15.04 3.57 4.55
CA PHE A 28 -15.12 3.00 5.91
C PHE A 28 -13.78 2.41 6.37
N VAL A 29 -13.15 1.59 5.51
CA VAL A 29 -11.85 0.99 5.82
C VAL A 29 -10.78 2.07 5.97
N GLN A 30 -10.77 3.11 5.14
CA GLN A 30 -9.84 4.24 5.27
C GLN A 30 -10.02 5.00 6.59
N LYS A 31 -11.26 5.23 7.04
CA LYS A 31 -11.54 5.90 8.31
C LYS A 31 -10.99 5.12 9.51
N ARG A 32 -11.10 3.79 9.48
CA ARG A 32 -10.65 2.91 10.58
C ARG A 32 -9.17 2.55 10.51
N CYS A 33 -8.66 2.37 9.30
CA CYS A 33 -7.27 2.01 9.02
C CYS A 33 -6.65 3.08 8.09
N PRO A 34 -6.19 4.22 8.63
CA PRO A 34 -5.54 5.25 7.83
C PRO A 34 -4.28 4.69 7.15
N LYS A 35 -3.99 5.15 5.93
CA LYS A 35 -2.90 4.67 5.04
C LYS A 35 -3.13 3.28 4.40
N THR A 36 -4.39 2.87 4.26
CA THR A 36 -4.75 1.67 3.49
C THR A 36 -4.73 1.98 1.99
N SER A 37 -3.81 1.35 1.25
CA SER A 37 -3.74 1.41 -0.21
C SER A 37 -4.53 0.26 -0.85
N GLY A 38 -4.84 0.34 -2.14
CA GLY A 38 -5.49 -0.75 -2.89
C GLY A 38 -4.73 -2.07 -2.77
N LYS A 39 -3.40 -2.06 -2.91
CA LYS A 39 -2.51 -3.22 -2.71
C LYS A 39 -2.76 -3.89 -1.34
N LYS A 40 -2.95 -3.08 -0.28
CA LYS A 40 -3.24 -3.57 1.08
C LYS A 40 -4.66 -4.14 1.20
N ILE A 41 -5.65 -3.53 0.54
CA ILE A 41 -7.01 -4.08 0.46
C ILE A 41 -6.96 -5.46 -0.21
N VAL A 42 -6.38 -5.56 -1.41
CA VAL A 42 -6.29 -6.81 -2.17
C VAL A 42 -5.66 -7.92 -1.34
N ARG A 43 -4.50 -7.64 -0.71
CA ARG A 43 -3.81 -8.64 0.13
C ARG A 43 -4.58 -8.98 1.41
N ALA A 44 -5.34 -8.05 1.98
CA ALA A 44 -6.19 -8.33 3.14
C ALA A 44 -7.40 -9.17 2.75
N SER A 45 -8.03 -8.90 1.59
CA SER A 45 -9.19 -9.64 1.09
C SER A 45 -8.90 -11.13 0.90
N LEU A 46 -7.70 -11.49 0.42
CA LEU A 46 -7.29 -12.90 0.26
C LEU A 46 -7.32 -13.70 1.56
N PHE A 47 -7.24 -13.05 2.73
CA PHE A 47 -7.32 -13.75 4.01
C PHE A 47 -8.69 -14.40 4.23
N GLY A 48 -9.75 -13.88 3.60
CA GLY A 48 -11.09 -14.47 3.65
C GLY A 48 -11.16 -15.88 3.06
N LEU A 49 -10.22 -16.29 2.18
CA LEU A 49 -10.16 -17.67 1.68
C LEU A 49 -9.69 -18.67 2.73
N THR A 50 -8.95 -18.20 3.73
CA THR A 50 -8.33 -19.04 4.76
C THR A 50 -9.02 -18.91 6.13
N ASP A 51 -10.01 -18.01 6.24
CA ASP A 51 -10.72 -17.76 7.48
C ASP A 51 -11.91 -18.72 7.64
N PRO A 52 -11.85 -19.68 8.59
CA PRO A 52 -12.94 -20.63 8.81
C PRO A 52 -14.20 -19.98 9.42
N HIS A 53 -14.10 -18.76 9.94
CA HIS A 53 -15.22 -18.05 10.55
C HIS A 53 -16.04 -17.24 9.54
N LEU A 54 -15.47 -16.91 8.38
CA LEU A 54 -16.16 -16.16 7.34
C LEU A 54 -16.98 -17.12 6.45
N LYS A 55 -18.21 -17.41 6.88
CA LYS A 55 -19.12 -18.35 6.19
C LYS A 55 -20.11 -17.67 5.24
N ASP A 56 -20.30 -16.37 5.39
CA ASP A 56 -21.24 -15.62 4.58
C ASP A 56 -20.64 -15.31 3.19
N ARG A 57 -21.26 -15.89 2.16
CA ARG A 57 -20.86 -15.69 0.77
C ARG A 57 -21.09 -14.25 0.32
N ASN A 58 -22.11 -13.57 0.85
CA ASN A 58 -22.39 -12.20 0.46
C ASN A 58 -21.25 -11.27 0.90
N ILE A 59 -20.78 -11.43 2.15
CA ILE A 59 -19.64 -10.69 2.67
C ILE A 59 -18.39 -10.95 1.83
N LEU A 60 -18.09 -12.23 1.53
CA LEU A 60 -16.97 -12.59 0.66
C LEU A 60 -17.08 -11.93 -0.72
N ASN A 61 -18.26 -11.97 -1.34
CA ASN A 61 -18.50 -11.36 -2.66
C ASN A 61 -18.23 -9.85 -2.64
N VAL A 62 -18.73 -9.14 -1.63
CA VAL A 62 -18.54 -7.70 -1.49
C VAL A 62 -17.05 -7.35 -1.31
N ILE A 63 -16.34 -8.11 -0.47
CA ILE A 63 -14.91 -7.89 -0.20
C ILE A 63 -14.06 -8.18 -1.46
N TYR A 64 -14.38 -9.23 -2.21
CA TYR A 64 -13.65 -9.58 -3.43
C TYR A 64 -13.98 -8.67 -4.60
N ASP A 65 -15.22 -8.25 -4.76
CA ASP A 65 -15.59 -7.25 -5.76
C ASP A 65 -14.77 -5.96 -5.57
N LEU A 66 -14.65 -5.49 -4.33
CA LEU A 66 -13.79 -4.34 -4.01
C LEU A 66 -12.30 -4.61 -4.36
N ALA A 67 -11.79 -5.78 -4.00
CA ALA A 67 -10.40 -6.14 -4.28
C ALA A 67 -10.11 -6.22 -5.79
N ILE A 68 -11.01 -6.81 -6.57
CA ILE A 68 -10.88 -6.94 -8.02
C ILE A 68 -10.85 -5.55 -8.66
N ARG A 69 -11.76 -4.65 -8.27
CA ARG A 69 -11.79 -3.27 -8.76
C ARG A 69 -10.45 -2.56 -8.52
N HIS A 70 -9.92 -2.60 -7.30
CA HIS A 70 -8.61 -2.03 -6.99
C HIS A 70 -7.47 -2.70 -7.78
N ARG A 71 -7.53 -4.01 -8.00
CA ARG A 71 -6.50 -4.71 -8.79
C ARG A 71 -6.51 -4.26 -10.25
N MET A 72 -7.69 -4.01 -10.83
CA MET A 72 -7.83 -3.51 -12.20
C MET A 72 -7.30 -2.08 -12.33
N ASP A 73 -7.50 -1.25 -11.30
CA ASP A 73 -6.98 0.12 -11.24
C ASP A 73 -5.45 0.17 -11.06
N GLU A 74 -4.88 -0.80 -10.33
CA GLU A 74 -3.45 -0.89 -9.98
C GLU A 74 -2.57 -1.58 -11.03
N VAL A 75 -3.07 -1.97 -12.21
CA VAL A 75 -2.25 -2.56 -13.29
C VAL A 75 -1.25 -1.55 -13.89
N ARG A 76 -1.17 -0.32 -13.35
CA ARG A 76 -0.10 0.64 -13.65
C ARG A 76 1.13 0.34 -12.78
N PRO A 77 2.31 0.11 -13.41
CA PRO A 77 3.47 -0.43 -12.72
C PRO A 77 4.23 0.65 -11.96
N ASP A 78 3.73 1.07 -10.79
CA ASP A 78 4.47 1.96 -9.91
C ASP A 78 4.72 1.31 -8.53
N GLU A 79 6.01 1.02 -8.35
CA GLU A 79 6.83 0.91 -7.15
C GLU A 79 6.32 0.05 -5.97
N ASP A 80 7.07 -1.03 -5.76
CA ASP A 80 6.98 -1.94 -4.62
C ASP A 80 7.87 -1.43 -3.48
N HIS A 81 7.28 -0.65 -2.58
CA HIS A 81 7.81 -0.55 -1.23
C HIS A 81 6.73 -0.89 -0.21
N ASP A 82 6.74 -2.14 0.23
CA ASP A 82 6.10 -2.56 1.47
C ASP A 82 6.93 -2.01 2.64
N ASP A 83 6.49 -0.90 3.24
CA ASP A 83 6.99 -0.41 4.54
C ASP A 83 6.66 -1.35 5.73
N ASP A 84 6.43 -2.65 5.46
CA ASP A 84 6.07 -3.67 6.44
C ASP A 84 7.15 -4.78 6.55
N ASP A 85 8.35 -4.56 6.00
CA ASP A 85 9.54 -5.34 6.35
C ASP A 85 10.16 -4.79 7.66
N PRO A 86 10.13 -5.52 8.79
CA PRO A 86 10.80 -5.11 10.01
C PRO A 86 12.33 -5.05 9.89
N ASN A 87 12.92 -5.44 8.75
CA ASN A 87 14.35 -5.42 8.49
C ASN A 87 14.85 -4.19 7.69
N GLN A 88 13.97 -3.24 7.35
CA GLN A 88 14.42 -1.94 6.80
C GLN A 88 14.86 -1.00 7.94
N ALA A 89 16.11 -1.16 8.37
CA ALA A 89 16.82 -0.08 9.05
C ALA A 89 17.03 1.06 8.04
N PHE A 90 16.43 2.23 8.31
CA PHE A 90 16.69 3.46 7.56
C PHE A 90 18.21 3.74 7.51
N PRO A 91 18.86 3.85 6.34
CA PRO A 91 20.17 4.48 6.30
C PRO A 91 19.98 6.00 6.47
N PRO A 92 20.70 6.64 7.41
CA PRO A 92 20.62 8.10 7.59
C PRO A 92 21.22 8.83 6.38
N GLY A 93 20.68 10.03 6.15
CA GLY A 93 20.78 10.77 4.90
C GLY A 93 22.18 11.03 4.34
N LYS A 94 22.27 11.04 3.01
CA LYS A 94 23.41 11.63 2.30
C LYS A 94 23.19 13.12 2.22
N LYS A 95 23.91 13.87 3.06
CA LYS A 95 24.08 15.32 2.94
C LYS A 95 24.68 15.62 1.56
N LEU A 96 24.03 16.50 0.82
CA LEU A 96 24.50 17.07 -0.43
C LEU A 96 25.89 17.71 -0.22
N GLY A 97 26.79 17.42 -1.16
CA GLY A 97 28.24 17.41 -0.95
C GLY A 97 28.90 18.76 -0.69
N THR A 98 29.96 18.71 0.12
CA THR A 98 31.07 19.67 0.06
C THR A 98 32.35 18.89 -0.20
N ARG A 99 33.05 19.23 -1.28
CA ARG A 99 34.51 19.48 -1.37
C ARG A 99 34.99 19.44 -2.82
N LYS A 100 35.11 20.65 -3.38
CA LYS A 100 36.27 21.23 -4.06
C LYS A 100 37.40 20.24 -4.41
N ASP A 101 37.64 20.05 -5.70
CA ASP A 101 38.95 19.73 -6.27
C ASP A 101 39.26 20.71 -7.41
N LYS A 102 40.55 21.00 -7.52
CA LYS A 102 41.20 22.11 -8.21
C LYS A 102 42.11 21.55 -9.32
N GLU A 103 42.40 22.40 -10.32
CA GLU A 103 43.39 22.25 -11.40
C GLU A 103 43.00 21.33 -12.58
N SER A 104 43.22 21.65 -13.87
CA SER A 104 43.98 22.70 -14.54
C SER A 104 43.64 22.76 -16.05
N SER A 105 44.06 23.84 -16.70
CA SER A 105 44.40 23.98 -18.14
C SER A 105 43.29 24.21 -19.17
N ALA A 106 43.19 25.44 -19.68
CA ALA A 106 43.55 25.82 -21.06
C ALA A 106 43.02 27.23 -21.42
N VAL A 107 43.93 28.16 -21.72
CA VAL A 107 43.74 29.40 -22.52
C VAL A 107 43.76 28.97 -24.01
N PRO A 108 43.30 29.73 -25.05
CA PRO A 108 42.94 31.17 -25.08
C PRO A 108 41.72 31.56 -25.95
N ALA A 109 41.34 32.84 -25.94
CA ALA A 109 40.76 33.51 -27.12
C ALA A 109 40.92 35.05 -27.00
N ALA A 110 41.67 35.61 -27.95
CA ALA A 110 41.74 37.04 -28.23
C ALA A 110 40.46 37.51 -28.95
N ILE A 111 40.06 38.76 -28.71
CA ILE A 111 39.85 39.87 -29.67
C ILE A 111 39.65 41.13 -28.82
#